data_AF-T0ZZY0-F1
#
_entry.id   AF-T0ZZY0-F1
#
_cell.length_a   1.000
_cell.length_b   1.000
_cell.length_c   1.000
_cell.angle_alpha   90.00
_cell.angle_beta   90.00
_cell.angle_gamma   90.00
#
_symmetry.space_group_name_H-M   'P 1'
#
loop_
_entity.id
_entity.type
_entity.pdbx_description
1 polymer ?
#
loop_
_entity_poly.entity_id
_entity_poly.type
_entity_poly.pdbx_seq_one_letter_code
_entity_poly.pdbx_strand_id
1 'polypeptide(L)'
;VLPIVNENDTVAVDEIRFGDNDTLAGLVALVADADLLLLLTDTDGFYDADPRREPAARRIADVWNLSPLSQMAGRAGSSVGTGGMRTKLKAADIAMDAGIDTVIAAADEPNVLCRVASGEPLGTVFHARQDRVPRKKLWMVHSTRAAGRVTLDEGAVDAVLGRSA
;
A
#
# COMPACT_ATOMS: atom_id res chain seq x y z
N VAL A 1 6.44 11.97 21.85
CA VAL A 1 7.67 11.40 21.23
C VAL A 1 7.36 11.18 19.75
N LEU A 2 8.29 11.45 18.83
CA LEU A 2 8.12 11.17 17.39
C LEU A 2 8.83 9.85 17.07
N PRO A 3 8.11 8.75 16.76
CA PRO A 3 8.74 7.49 16.42
C PRO A 3 9.39 7.58 15.03
N ILE A 4 10.63 7.10 14.94
CA ILE A 4 11.34 6.93 13.67
C ILE A 4 11.50 5.43 13.46
N VAL A 5 10.87 4.90 12.41
CA VAL A 5 10.85 3.48 12.10
C VAL A 5 11.58 3.26 10.77
N ASN A 6 12.42 2.24 10.72
CA ASN A 6 13.08 1.79 9.50
C ASN A 6 13.17 0.26 9.52
N GLU A 7 13.31 -0.35 8.35
CA GLU A 7 13.64 -1.78 8.28
C GLU A 7 15.00 -2.05 8.94
N ASN A 8 15.10 -3.18 9.65
CA ASN A 8 16.35 -3.58 10.28
C ASN A 8 17.19 -4.42 9.29
N ASP A 9 17.83 -3.73 8.35
CA ASP A 9 18.61 -4.33 7.26
C ASP A 9 19.82 -5.16 7.74
N THR A 10 20.28 -4.92 8.97
CA THR A 10 21.49 -5.56 9.53
C THR A 10 21.28 -6.98 10.08
N VAL A 11 20.04 -7.37 10.40
CA VAL A 11 19.74 -8.66 11.06
C VAL A 11 18.66 -9.46 10.33
N ALA A 12 17.93 -8.85 9.39
CA ALA A 12 16.88 -9.54 8.66
C ALA A 12 17.46 -10.53 7.64
N VAL A 13 17.24 -11.82 7.88
CA VAL A 13 17.37 -12.88 6.86
C VAL A 13 16.27 -12.72 5.79
N ASP A 14 16.51 -13.21 4.56
CA ASP A 14 15.58 -13.01 3.44
C ASP A 14 14.16 -13.54 3.73
N GLU A 15 14.00 -14.48 4.68
CA GLU A 15 12.70 -14.97 5.15
C GLU A 15 11.89 -13.96 6.00
N ILE A 16 12.50 -12.92 6.57
CA ILE A 16 11.84 -11.96 7.50
C ILE A 16 11.78 -10.53 6.93
N ARG A 17 12.46 -10.26 5.82
CA ARG A 17 12.44 -8.93 5.18
C ARG A 17 11.05 -8.53 4.69
N PHE A 18 10.61 -7.32 5.05
CA PHE A 18 9.45 -6.68 4.43
C PHE A 18 9.78 -6.28 2.99
N GLY A 19 11.06 -5.96 2.72
CA GLY A 19 11.65 -5.87 1.39
C GLY A 19 11.56 -4.49 0.75
N ASP A 20 10.82 -3.56 1.37
CA ASP A 20 10.77 -2.14 1.02
C ASP A 20 10.11 -1.31 2.16
N ASN A 21 10.55 -0.06 2.33
CA ASN A 21 10.02 0.83 3.36
C ASN A 21 8.58 1.31 3.09
N ASP A 22 8.07 1.22 1.85
CA ASP A 22 6.69 1.61 1.55
C ASP A 22 5.71 0.60 2.20
N THR A 23 5.94 -0.71 2.00
CA THR A 23 5.19 -1.80 2.66
C THR A 23 5.28 -1.67 4.17
N LEU A 24 6.47 -1.40 4.71
CA LEU A 24 6.65 -1.16 6.16
C LEU A 24 5.81 0.03 6.62
N ALA A 25 5.77 1.14 5.87
CA ALA A 25 4.96 2.30 6.21
C ALA A 25 3.45 1.96 6.26
N GLY A 26 2.94 1.15 5.31
CA GLY A 26 1.57 0.64 5.34
C GLY A 26 1.27 -0.18 6.61
N LEU A 27 2.20 -1.05 7.01
CA LEU A 27 2.07 -1.83 8.25
C LEU A 27 2.16 -0.97 9.51
N VAL A 28 3.05 0.01 9.53
CA VAL A 28 3.18 0.97 10.64
C VAL A 28 1.91 1.80 10.77
N ALA A 29 1.32 2.28 9.67
CA ALA A 29 0.06 3.00 9.68
C ALA A 29 -1.08 2.14 10.26
N LEU A 30 -1.17 0.87 9.85
CA LEU A 30 -2.13 -0.09 10.40
C LEU A 30 -1.96 -0.28 11.92
N VAL A 31 -0.72 -0.45 12.41
CA VAL A 31 -0.43 -0.68 13.84
C VAL A 31 -0.63 0.59 14.67
N ALA A 32 -0.25 1.74 14.12
CA ALA A 32 -0.37 3.03 14.78
C ALA A 32 -1.81 3.56 14.80
N ASP A 33 -2.72 2.92 14.07
CA ASP A 33 -4.08 3.42 13.84
C ASP A 33 -4.10 4.83 13.26
N ALA A 34 -3.32 5.03 12.19
CA ALA A 34 -3.19 6.32 11.57
C ALA A 34 -4.51 6.72 10.87
N ASP A 35 -4.86 8.00 10.93
CA ASP A 35 -5.95 8.56 10.12
C ASP A 35 -5.56 8.70 8.63
N LEU A 36 -4.24 8.83 8.36
CA LEU A 36 -3.68 9.09 7.04
C LEU A 36 -2.27 8.48 6.92
N LEU A 37 -1.98 7.86 5.78
CA LEU A 37 -0.64 7.51 5.34
C LEU A 37 -0.19 8.44 4.20
N LEU A 38 0.96 9.10 4.34
CA LEU A 38 1.51 9.94 3.29
C LEU A 38 2.83 9.36 2.77
N LEU A 39 2.85 8.99 1.50
CA LEU A 39 4.02 8.46 0.79
C LEU A 39 4.60 9.55 -0.10
N LEU A 40 5.73 10.11 0.31
CA LEU A 40 6.45 11.15 -0.44
C LEU A 40 7.40 10.52 -1.45
N THR A 41 7.33 10.96 -2.71
CA THR A 41 8.10 10.37 -3.83
C THR A 41 8.66 11.44 -4.77
N ASP A 42 9.47 11.03 -5.73
CA ASP A 42 10.05 11.87 -6.80
C ASP A 42 9.05 12.21 -7.93
N THR A 43 7.83 11.69 -7.86
CA THR A 43 6.72 11.99 -8.77
C THR A 43 5.60 12.67 -8.02
N ASP A 44 4.81 13.46 -8.72
CA ASP A 44 3.69 14.21 -8.15
C ASP A 44 2.42 13.36 -7.95
N GLY A 45 2.50 12.03 -8.12
CA GLY A 45 1.40 11.10 -7.85
C GLY A 45 1.49 9.80 -8.65
N PHE A 46 0.36 9.11 -8.74
CA PHE A 46 0.17 7.90 -9.55
C PHE A 46 -0.49 8.23 -10.89
N TYR A 47 -0.02 7.59 -11.95
CA TYR A 47 -0.44 7.84 -13.33
C TYR A 47 -1.04 6.59 -13.96
N ASP A 48 -1.93 6.78 -14.93
CA ASP A 48 -2.50 5.70 -15.75
C ASP A 48 -1.49 5.04 -16.70
N ALA A 49 -0.35 5.68 -16.93
CA ALA A 49 0.78 5.19 -17.70
C ALA A 49 2.10 5.79 -17.18
N ASP A 50 3.26 5.31 -17.62
CA ASP A 50 4.54 5.91 -17.26
C ASP A 50 4.72 7.27 -17.99
N PRO A 51 4.66 8.42 -17.28
CA PRO A 51 4.72 9.73 -17.92
C PRO A 51 6.08 10.01 -18.58
N ARG A 52 7.13 9.25 -18.23
CA ARG A 52 8.45 9.34 -18.87
C ARG A 52 8.47 8.72 -20.26
N ARG A 53 7.51 7.82 -20.56
CA ARG A 53 7.41 7.08 -21.82
C ARG A 53 6.21 7.49 -22.65
N GLU A 54 5.13 7.88 -21.99
CA GLU A 54 3.83 8.18 -22.59
C GLU A 54 3.43 9.61 -22.20
N PRO A 55 3.67 10.61 -23.08
CA PRO A 55 3.35 12.00 -22.79
C PRO A 55 1.86 12.28 -22.56
N ALA A 56 1.00 11.35 -22.99
CA ALA A 56 -0.44 11.42 -22.78
C ALA A 56 -0.88 10.87 -21.41
N ALA A 57 0.04 10.33 -20.61
CA ALA A 57 -0.24 9.82 -19.27
C ALA A 57 -0.86 10.90 -18.39
N ARG A 58 -1.88 10.52 -17.63
CA ARG A 58 -2.63 11.41 -16.75
C ARG A 58 -2.47 10.95 -15.31
N ARG A 59 -2.18 11.91 -14.43
CA ARG A 59 -2.21 11.68 -12.99
C ARG A 59 -3.64 11.35 -12.58
N ILE A 60 -3.79 10.27 -11.81
CA ILE A 60 -5.05 9.88 -11.21
C ILE A 60 -5.18 10.68 -9.91
N ALA A 61 -6.26 11.44 -9.74
CA ALA A 61 -6.48 12.23 -8.53
C ALA A 61 -7.00 11.37 -7.38
N ASP A 62 -7.96 10.48 -7.67
CA ASP A 62 -8.68 9.69 -6.67
C ASP A 62 -8.74 8.22 -7.07
N VAL A 63 -8.44 7.35 -6.12
CA VAL A 63 -8.46 5.89 -6.27
C VAL A 63 -9.32 5.28 -5.18
N TRP A 64 -10.42 4.66 -5.58
CA TRP A 64 -11.34 3.96 -4.67
C TRP A 64 -11.15 2.44 -4.71
N ASN A 65 -10.50 1.91 -5.76
CA ASN A 65 -10.27 0.48 -5.92
C ASN A 65 -8.96 0.24 -6.69
N LEU A 66 -8.06 -0.56 -6.09
CA LEU A 66 -6.77 -0.92 -6.67
C LEU A 66 -6.83 -2.14 -7.61
N SER A 67 -7.89 -2.94 -7.58
CA SER A 67 -8.02 -4.17 -8.37
C SER A 67 -7.80 -3.97 -9.89
N PRO A 68 -8.30 -2.87 -10.51
CA PRO A 68 -8.00 -2.57 -11.92
C PRO A 68 -6.57 -2.08 -12.15
N LEU A 69 -5.96 -1.46 -11.13
CA LEU A 69 -4.69 -0.71 -11.22
C LEU A 69 -3.46 -1.59 -11.00
N SER A 70 -3.58 -2.66 -10.19
CA SER A 70 -2.49 -3.62 -9.96
C SER A 70 -2.00 -4.29 -11.25
N GLN A 71 -2.89 -4.47 -12.24
CA GLN A 71 -2.51 -4.98 -13.57
C GLN A 71 -1.74 -3.95 -14.41
N MET A 72 -2.03 -2.65 -14.23
CA MET A 72 -1.36 -1.55 -14.94
C MET A 72 0.06 -1.34 -14.41
N ALA A 73 0.23 -1.39 -13.08
CA ALA A 73 1.54 -1.29 -12.43
C ALA A 73 2.51 -2.43 -12.79
N GLY A 74 1.98 -3.60 -13.16
CA GLY A 74 2.78 -4.75 -13.59
C GLY A 74 3.38 -4.61 -15.00
N ARG A 75 2.86 -3.72 -15.86
CA ARG A 75 3.30 -3.58 -17.26
C ARG A 75 4.40 -2.55 -17.48
N ALA A 76 4.66 -1.65 -16.50
CA ALA A 76 5.65 -0.57 -16.60
C ALA A 76 7.13 -1.01 -16.44
N GLY A 77 7.45 -2.25 -16.84
CA GLY A 77 8.75 -2.89 -16.62
C GLY A 77 9.91 -2.32 -17.44
N SER A 78 10.78 -1.49 -16.84
CA SER A 78 12.20 -1.37 -17.23
C SER A 78 13.13 -1.89 -16.13
N SER A 79 14.24 -2.50 -16.57
CA SER A 79 15.05 -3.49 -15.85
C SER A 79 15.92 -2.98 -14.69
N VAL A 80 15.80 -1.71 -14.26
CA VAL A 80 16.69 -1.14 -13.22
C VAL A 80 15.97 -0.22 -12.21
N GLY A 81 14.63 -0.06 -12.26
CA GLY A 81 13.94 0.93 -11.38
C GLY A 81 12.46 0.70 -11.05
N THR A 82 11.97 -0.54 -11.15
CA THR A 82 10.52 -0.85 -11.20
C THR A 82 9.88 -1.27 -9.87
N GLY A 83 10.61 -1.18 -8.76
CA GLY A 83 10.09 -1.48 -7.43
C GLY A 83 9.20 -0.37 -6.85
N GLY A 84 9.46 0.90 -7.18
CA GLY A 84 8.97 2.04 -6.41
C GLY A 84 7.45 2.24 -6.42
N MET A 85 6.79 2.17 -7.57
CA MET A 85 5.33 2.39 -7.62
C MET A 85 4.55 1.16 -7.17
N ARG A 86 5.02 -0.05 -7.51
CA ARG A 86 4.37 -1.30 -7.08
C ARG A 86 4.30 -1.41 -5.55
N THR A 87 5.39 -1.05 -4.88
CA THR A 87 5.49 -1.09 -3.42
C THR A 87 4.63 -0.01 -2.76
N LYS A 88 4.57 1.20 -3.33
CA LYS A 88 3.62 2.24 -2.91
C LYS A 88 2.16 1.84 -3.06
N LEU A 89 1.80 1.20 -4.18
CA LEU A 89 0.44 0.68 -4.38
C LEU A 89 0.11 -0.44 -3.40
N LYS A 90 1.09 -1.29 -3.06
CA LYS A 90 0.91 -2.32 -2.02
C LYS A 90 0.73 -1.69 -0.64
N ALA A 91 1.50 -0.67 -0.29
CA ALA A 91 1.34 0.09 0.94
C ALA A 91 -0.04 0.76 1.04
N ALA A 92 -0.48 1.39 -0.06
CA ALA A 92 -1.81 1.96 -0.18
C ALA A 92 -2.89 0.88 -0.04
N ASP A 93 -2.73 -0.30 -0.62
CA ASP A 93 -3.71 -1.40 -0.47
C ASP A 93 -3.86 -1.85 0.98
N ILE A 94 -2.74 -2.02 1.69
CA ILE A 94 -2.72 -2.34 3.13
C ILE A 94 -3.48 -1.27 3.93
N ALA A 95 -3.20 0.01 3.67
CA ALA A 95 -3.82 1.12 4.37
C ALA A 95 -5.32 1.26 4.03
N MET A 96 -5.69 1.14 2.75
CA MET A 96 -7.08 1.17 2.30
C MET A 96 -7.91 0.07 2.98
N ASP A 97 -7.36 -1.15 3.07
CA ASP A 97 -7.95 -2.27 3.79
C ASP A 97 -8.08 -2.02 5.30
N ALA A 98 -7.13 -1.29 5.88
CA ALA A 98 -7.15 -0.86 7.27
C ALA A 98 -8.14 0.27 7.55
N GLY A 99 -8.79 0.82 6.50
CA GLY A 99 -9.69 1.95 6.61
C GLY A 99 -8.94 3.28 6.79
N ILE A 100 -7.75 3.40 6.20
CA ILE A 100 -6.83 4.54 6.28
C ILE A 100 -6.66 5.13 4.88
N ASP A 101 -6.90 6.42 4.74
CA ASP A 101 -6.62 7.12 3.47
C ASP A 101 -5.11 7.18 3.24
N THR A 102 -4.69 7.00 1.99
CA THR A 102 -3.27 7.12 1.61
C THR A 102 -3.09 8.18 0.54
N VAL A 103 -2.06 9.00 0.67
CA VAL A 103 -1.70 10.02 -0.34
C VAL A 103 -0.32 9.73 -0.87
N ILE A 104 -0.18 9.70 -2.20
CA ILE A 104 1.12 9.74 -2.87
C ILE A 104 1.31 11.15 -3.44
N ALA A 105 2.37 11.83 -3.00
CA ALA A 105 2.67 13.21 -3.41
C ALA A 105 4.17 13.43 -3.60
N ALA A 106 4.52 14.50 -4.33
CA ALA A 106 5.92 14.86 -4.55
C ALA A 106 6.58 15.32 -3.24
N ALA A 107 7.80 14.84 -2.98
CA ALA A 107 8.56 15.15 -1.78
C ALA A 107 9.07 16.60 -1.75
N ASP A 108 9.25 17.22 -2.92
CA ASP A 108 9.71 18.59 -3.09
C ASP A 108 8.56 19.62 -3.15
N GLU A 109 7.30 19.17 -3.06
CA GLU A 109 6.12 20.04 -3.03
C GLU A 109 6.14 20.92 -1.74
N PRO A 110 6.06 22.26 -1.87
CA PRO A 110 6.14 23.15 -0.72
C PRO A 110 5.02 22.90 0.30
N ASN A 111 5.41 22.72 1.56
CA ASN A 111 4.50 22.47 2.70
C ASN A 111 3.58 21.25 2.52
N VAL A 112 4.00 20.25 1.73
CA VAL A 112 3.18 19.07 1.37
C VAL A 112 2.52 18.40 2.58
N LEU A 113 3.26 18.21 3.68
CA LEU A 113 2.73 17.58 4.89
C LEU A 113 1.52 18.34 5.45
N CYS A 114 1.64 19.67 5.59
CA CYS A 114 0.58 20.51 6.17
C CYS A 114 -0.62 20.62 5.23
N ARG A 115 -0.36 20.74 3.92
CA ARG A 115 -1.39 20.91 2.90
C ARG A 115 -2.23 19.65 2.73
N VAL A 116 -1.57 18.49 2.64
CA VAL A 116 -2.26 17.20 2.63
C VAL A 116 -3.07 17.00 3.91
N ALA A 117 -2.47 17.28 5.09
CA ALA A 117 -3.19 17.15 6.36
C ALA A 117 -4.39 18.11 6.49
N SER A 118 -4.39 19.22 5.75
CA SER A 118 -5.53 20.15 5.67
C SER A 118 -6.63 19.73 4.67
N GLY A 119 -6.44 18.61 3.96
CA GLY A 119 -7.38 18.11 2.97
C GLY A 119 -7.25 18.74 1.58
N GLU A 120 -6.12 19.40 1.28
CA GLU A 120 -5.87 19.91 -0.07
C GLU A 120 -5.68 18.75 -1.06
N PRO A 121 -6.30 18.79 -2.26
CA PRO A 121 -6.22 17.71 -3.24
C PRO A 121 -4.85 17.69 -3.94
N LEU A 122 -3.85 17.17 -3.23
CA LEU A 122 -2.47 17.04 -3.71
C LEU A 122 -2.14 15.60 -4.08
N GLY A 123 -1.49 15.46 -5.23
CA GLY A 123 -1.05 14.18 -5.79
C GLY A 123 -2.19 13.22 -6.11
N THR A 124 -2.10 12.01 -5.58
CA THR A 124 -3.11 10.95 -5.72
C THR A 124 -3.58 10.48 -4.36
N VAL A 125 -4.89 10.50 -4.14
CA VAL A 125 -5.56 10.02 -2.94
C VAL A 125 -6.12 8.62 -3.16
N PHE A 126 -5.76 7.69 -2.28
CA PHE A 126 -6.29 6.33 -2.21
C PHE A 126 -7.23 6.26 -1.02
N HIS A 127 -8.52 6.09 -1.30
CA HIS A 127 -9.59 6.20 -0.31
C HIS A 127 -9.77 4.89 0.45
N ALA A 128 -9.92 4.99 1.77
CA ALA A 128 -10.25 3.89 2.66
C ALA A 128 -11.46 3.08 2.17
N ARG A 129 -11.38 1.74 2.27
CA ARG A 129 -12.51 0.86 1.93
C ARG A 129 -13.60 0.99 3.01
N GLN A 130 -14.86 1.05 2.58
CA GLN A 130 -16.00 1.18 3.50
C GLN A 130 -16.24 -0.09 4.32
N ASP A 131 -15.91 -1.26 3.77
CA ASP A 131 -16.02 -2.54 4.45
C ASP A 131 -14.76 -2.82 5.28
N ARG A 132 -14.81 -2.45 6.56
CA ARG A 132 -13.69 -2.68 7.49
C ARG A 132 -13.50 -4.16 7.78
N VAL A 133 -12.43 -4.75 7.25
CA VAL A 133 -11.95 -6.06 7.68
C VAL A 133 -11.42 -5.93 9.12
N PRO A 134 -11.78 -6.84 10.05
CA PRO A 134 -11.24 -6.80 11.41
C PRO A 134 -9.71 -6.78 11.43
N ARG A 135 -9.10 -5.86 12.17
CA ARG A 135 -7.64 -5.61 12.16
C ARG A 135 -6.78 -6.83 12.45
N LYS A 136 -7.24 -7.72 13.34
CA LYS A 136 -6.55 -9.01 13.59
C LYS A 136 -6.44 -9.84 12.32
N LYS A 137 -7.48 -9.84 11.47
CA LYS A 137 -7.46 -10.53 10.17
C LYS A 137 -6.52 -9.80 9.19
N LEU A 138 -6.50 -8.47 9.19
CA LEU A 138 -5.59 -7.69 8.33
C LEU A 138 -4.10 -7.92 8.64
N TRP A 139 -3.72 -8.02 9.91
CA TRP A 139 -2.34 -8.36 10.29
C TRP A 139 -1.94 -9.76 9.78
N MET A 140 -2.84 -10.74 9.84
CA MET A 140 -2.57 -12.06 9.26
C MET A 140 -2.39 -11.99 7.74
N VAL A 141 -3.23 -11.21 7.05
CA VAL A 141 -3.18 -11.08 5.59
C VAL A 141 -1.91 -10.37 5.13
N HIS A 142 -1.52 -9.28 5.79
CA HIS A 142 -0.49 -8.37 5.27
C HIS A 142 0.88 -8.50 5.94
N SER A 143 0.93 -9.03 7.17
CA SER A 143 2.14 -8.98 8.00
C SER A 143 2.69 -10.37 8.36
N THR A 144 2.01 -11.45 7.96
CA THR A 144 2.51 -12.80 8.19
C THR A 144 2.91 -13.46 6.88
N ARG A 145 4.12 -14.04 6.86
CA ARG A 145 4.51 -14.97 5.80
C ARG A 145 3.99 -16.35 6.18
N ALA A 146 3.37 -17.04 5.24
CA ALA A 146 2.92 -18.41 5.46
C ALA A 146 4.12 -19.31 5.76
N ALA A 147 4.15 -19.93 6.94
CA ALA A 147 5.20 -20.89 7.33
C ALA A 147 5.04 -22.27 6.63
N GLY A 148 3.93 -22.48 5.91
CA GLY A 148 3.61 -23.72 5.24
C GLY A 148 2.22 -23.65 4.60
N ARG A 149 1.76 -24.78 4.06
CA ARG A 149 0.41 -24.93 3.51
C ARG A 149 -0.26 -26.17 4.09
N VAL A 150 -1.58 -26.08 4.25
CA VAL A 150 -2.44 -27.20 4.64
C VAL A 150 -3.40 -27.45 3.49
N THR A 151 -3.55 -28.71 3.08
CA THR A 151 -4.55 -29.12 2.11
C THR A 151 -5.81 -29.53 2.86
N LEU A 152 -6.94 -28.96 2.48
CA LEU A 152 -8.24 -29.25 3.08
C LEU A 152 -9.02 -30.23 2.19
N ASP A 153 -9.83 -31.10 2.81
CA ASP A 153 -10.85 -31.85 2.11
C ASP A 153 -12.07 -30.94 1.80
N GLU A 154 -12.99 -31.44 0.97
CA GLU A 154 -14.17 -30.67 0.53
C GLU A 154 -15.05 -30.23 1.71
N GLY A 155 -15.26 -31.10 2.71
CA GLY A 155 -16.09 -30.78 3.88
C GLY A 155 -15.47 -29.69 4.76
N ALA A 156 -14.15 -29.68 4.89
CA ALA A 156 -13.40 -28.64 5.59
C ALA A 156 -13.44 -27.30 4.84
N VAL A 157 -13.38 -27.31 3.49
CA VAL A 157 -13.54 -26.10 2.68
C VAL A 157 -14.93 -25.50 2.89
N ASP A 158 -15.98 -26.31 2.80
CA ASP A 158 -17.36 -25.85 3.02
C ASP A 158 -17.56 -25.28 4.43
N ALA A 159 -16.95 -25.90 5.45
CA ALA A 159 -17.02 -25.41 6.82
C ALA A 159 -16.32 -24.05 7.01
N VAL A 160 -15.17 -23.82 6.36
CA VAL A 160 -14.41 -22.57 6.44
C VAL A 160 -15.10 -21.45 5.67
N LEU A 161 -15.62 -21.73 4.47
CA LEU A 161 -16.30 -20.74 3.65
C LEU A 161 -17.73 -20.42 4.17
N GLY A 162 -18.43 -21.42 4.70
CA GLY A 162 -19.82 -21.31 5.15
C GLY A 162 -20.03 -20.73 6.55
N ARG A 163 -18.98 -20.56 7.37
CA ARG A 163 -19.06 -20.04 8.75
C ARG A 163 -18.25 -18.76 8.99
N SER A 164 -18.23 -17.83 8.05
CA SER A 164 -17.79 -16.47 8.36
C SER A 164 -18.89 -15.73 9.15
N ALA A 165 -18.93 -15.96 10.46
CA ALA A 165 -19.53 -15.05 11.45
C ALA A 165 -18.46 -14.11 12.01
#